data_AF-A0A0S9MW25-F1
#
_entry.id   AF-A0A0S9MW25-F1
#
_cell.length_a   1.000
_cell.length_b   1.000
_cell.length_c   1.000
_cell.angle_alpha   90.00
_cell.angle_beta   90.00
_cell.angle_gamma   90.00
#
_symmetry.space_group_name_H-M   'P 1'
#
loop_
_entity.id
_entity.type
_entity.pdbx_description
1 polymer ?
#
loop_
_entity_poly.entity_id
_entity_poly.type
_entity_poly.pdbx_seq_one_letter_code
_entity_poly.pdbx_strand_id
1 'polypeptide(L)'
;MRCNGHLVGKGESPVALLHKCGEPVYRQPVCVPMLQLGWIVTPYRGDGPGAVLANQCVPMEEWTYDRGPGNFLGIVRLYNGAIESVRDGARLR
;
A
#
# COMPACT_ATOMS: atom_id res chain seq x y z
N MET A 1 -3.73 13.01 3.53
CA MET A 1 -3.48 13.87 2.34
C MET A 1 -4.69 14.75 2.11
N ARG A 2 -4.52 15.98 1.61
CA ARG A 2 -5.63 16.88 1.28
C ARG A 2 -5.83 16.94 -0.23
N CYS A 3 -7.06 16.75 -0.71
CA CYS A 3 -7.45 16.84 -2.11
C CYS A 3 -8.73 17.65 -2.21
N ASN A 4 -8.78 18.67 -3.08
CA ASN A 4 -10.02 19.45 -3.33
C ASN A 4 -10.72 19.93 -2.05
N GLY A 5 -9.96 20.35 -1.03
CA GLY A 5 -10.49 20.77 0.28
C GLY A 5 -10.84 19.63 1.25
N HIS A 6 -10.89 18.38 0.81
CA HIS A 6 -11.19 17.21 1.63
C HIS A 6 -9.92 16.58 2.19
N LEU A 7 -10.00 16.08 3.43
CA LEU A 7 -8.97 15.23 4.00
C LEU A 7 -9.25 13.77 3.67
N VAL A 8 -8.19 13.06 3.30
CA VAL A 8 -8.18 11.60 3.09
C VAL A 8 -7.14 10.98 4.03
N GLY A 9 -7.53 9.90 4.69
CA GLY A 9 -6.69 9.19 5.66
C GLY A 9 -6.90 7.68 5.69
N LYS A 10 -6.19 7.04 6.62
CA LYS A 10 -6.24 5.60 6.87
C LYS A 10 -7.68 5.12 7.14
N GLY A 11 -8.01 3.95 6.61
CA GLY A 11 -9.31 3.30 6.77
C GLY A 11 -10.38 3.70 5.74
N GLU A 12 -10.19 4.78 5.00
CA GLU A 12 -11.12 5.15 3.93
C GLU A 12 -11.06 4.16 2.76
N SER A 13 -12.15 4.02 2.02
CA SER A 13 -12.23 3.11 0.87
C SER A 13 -11.63 3.74 -0.40
N PRO A 14 -11.20 2.93 -1.39
CA PRO A 14 -10.77 3.41 -2.70
C PRO A 14 -11.82 4.28 -3.39
N VAL A 15 -13.11 3.97 -3.23
CA VAL A 15 -14.20 4.77 -3.80
C VAL A 15 -14.27 6.17 -3.17
N ALA A 16 -14.13 6.27 -1.85
CA ALA A 16 -14.07 7.57 -1.17
C ALA A 16 -12.84 8.38 -1.60
N LEU A 17 -11.70 7.72 -1.77
CA LEU A 17 -10.47 8.32 -2.30
C LEU A 17 -10.69 8.88 -3.71
N LEU A 18 -11.26 8.09 -4.63
CA LEU A 18 -11.58 8.53 -5.99
C LEU A 18 -12.56 9.70 -6.01
N HIS A 19 -13.60 9.66 -5.16
CA HIS A 19 -14.57 10.75 -5.08
C HIS A 19 -13.94 12.06 -4.58
N LYS A 20 -12.99 11.99 -3.65
CA LYS A 20 -12.34 13.18 -3.06
C LYS A 20 -11.18 13.70 -3.90
N CYS A 21 -10.34 12.82 -4.43
CA CYS A 21 -9.09 13.16 -5.12
C CYS A 21 -9.15 13.03 -6.65
N GLY A 22 -10.14 12.32 -7.19
CA GLY A 22 -10.18 11.95 -8.60
C GLY A 22 -9.27 10.76 -8.91
N GLU A 23 -9.00 10.59 -10.20
CA GLU A 23 -8.12 9.54 -10.73
C GLU A 23 -6.64 9.83 -10.35
N PRO A 24 -5.90 8.84 -9.85
CA PRO A 24 -4.46 8.97 -9.62
C PRO A 24 -3.71 9.04 -10.97
N VAL A 25 -2.54 9.69 -10.95
CA VAL A 25 -1.66 9.76 -12.13
C VAL A 25 -0.91 8.45 -12.38
N TYR A 26 -0.77 7.60 -11.36
CA TYR A 26 -0.13 6.30 -11.48
C TYR A 26 -0.66 5.31 -10.44
N ARG A 27 -0.82 4.04 -10.83
CA ARG A 27 -1.18 2.93 -9.95
C ARG A 27 -0.21 1.79 -10.20
N GLN A 28 0.26 1.16 -9.13
CA GLN A 28 1.09 -0.03 -9.23
C GLN A 28 0.78 -1.04 -8.13
N PRO A 29 0.80 -2.35 -8.43
CA PRO A 29 0.88 -3.35 -7.39
C PRO A 29 2.25 -3.28 -6.73
N VAL A 30 2.29 -3.45 -5.41
CA VAL A 30 3.52 -3.47 -4.62
C VAL A 30 3.53 -4.65 -3.67
N CYS A 31 4.73 -5.15 -3.41
CA CYS A 31 4.98 -6.19 -2.42
C CYS A 31 5.52 -5.54 -1.14
N VAL A 32 4.76 -5.59 -0.05
CA VAL A 32 5.23 -5.10 1.25
C VAL A 32 5.69 -6.27 2.10
N PRO A 33 6.96 -6.33 2.53
CA PRO A 33 7.45 -7.39 3.38
C PRO A 33 6.85 -7.23 4.79
N MET A 34 6.08 -8.22 5.24
CA MET A 34 5.53 -8.27 6.59
C MET A 34 5.88 -9.59 7.26
N LEU A 35 6.27 -9.53 8.53
CA LEU A 35 6.54 -10.73 9.31
C LEU A 35 5.22 -11.50 9.51
N GLN A 36 5.14 -12.71 8.98
CA GLN A 36 3.96 -13.57 9.07
C GLN A 36 4.36 -15.00 9.41
N LEU A 37 3.42 -15.74 10.00
CA LEU A 37 3.57 -17.17 10.20
C LEU A 37 3.39 -17.88 8.86
N GLY A 38 4.44 -18.55 8.39
CA GLY A 38 4.43 -19.37 7.18
C GLY A 38 4.75 -20.83 7.49
N TRP A 39 4.53 -21.69 6.49
CA TRP A 39 4.86 -23.10 6.57
C TRP A 39 6.02 -23.39 5.63
N ILE A 40 7.10 -23.97 6.16
CA ILE A 40 8.20 -24.47 5.33
C ILE A 40 8.10 -25.99 5.28
N VAL A 41 8.10 -26.51 4.06
CA VAL A 41 8.29 -27.93 3.79
C VAL A 41 9.76 -28.14 3.49
N THR A 42 10.52 -28.64 4.46
CA THR A 42 11.90 -29.08 4.23
C THR A 42 11.88 -30.55 3.79
N PRO A 43 12.33 -30.88 2.57
CA PRO A 43 12.20 -32.24 2.01
C PRO A 43 12.98 -33.34 2.76
N TYR A 44 13.80 -32.96 3.74
CA TYR A 44 14.64 -33.88 4.53
C TYR A 44 14.33 -33.90 6.04
N ARG A 45 13.29 -33.21 6.53
CA ARG A 45 12.81 -33.40 7.91
C ARG A 45 11.71 -34.45 7.94
N GLY A 46 11.88 -35.47 8.78
CA GLY A 46 10.86 -36.50 9.05
C GLY A 46 9.66 -35.98 9.85
N ASP A 47 9.76 -34.78 10.43
CA ASP A 47 8.81 -34.23 11.41
C ASP A 47 7.66 -33.43 10.77
N GLY A 48 7.53 -33.45 9.44
CA GLY A 48 6.50 -32.72 8.70
C GLY A 48 6.78 -31.22 8.52
N PRO A 49 5.79 -30.43 8.04
CA PRO A 49 5.94 -29.00 7.82
C PRO A 49 6.22 -28.25 9.14
N GLY A 50 7.26 -27.41 9.13
CA GLY A 50 7.57 -26.54 10.26
C GLY A 50 6.89 -25.18 10.13
N ALA A 51 6.31 -24.68 11.22
CA ALA A 51 5.90 -23.28 11.31
C ALA A 51 7.16 -22.39 11.42
N VAL A 52 7.24 -21.33 10.63
CA VAL A 52 8.30 -20.34 10.73
C VAL A 52 7.70 -18.93 10.73
N LEU A 53 8.35 -18.02 11.44
CA LEU A 53 8.13 -16.59 11.27
C LEU A 53 9.11 -16.08 10.21
N ALA A 54 8.59 -15.59 9.10
CA ALA A 54 9.39 -15.03 8.02
C ALA A 54 8.68 -13.83 7.39
N ASN A 55 9.46 -12.92 6.79
CA ASN A 55 8.87 -11.85 6.01
C ASN A 55 8.23 -12.43 4.75
N GLN A 56 6.91 -12.34 4.68
CA GLN A 56 6.14 -12.73 3.51
C GLN A 56 5.79 -11.48 2.69
N CYS A 57 5.71 -11.69 1.38
CA CYS A 57 5.27 -10.65 0.45
C CYS A 57 3.76 -10.47 0.57
N VAL A 58 3.32 -9.36 1.18
CA VAL A 58 1.90 -9.02 1.21
C VAL A 58 1.57 -8.15 0.00
N PRO A 59 0.71 -8.62 -0.93
CA PRO A 59 0.33 -7.84 -2.09
C PRO A 59 -0.54 -6.65 -1.66
N MET A 60 -0.15 -5.47 -2.09
CA MET A 60 -0.85 -4.21 -1.85
C MET A 60 -0.87 -3.39 -3.15
N GLU A 61 -1.59 -2.29 -3.16
CA GLU A 61 -1.53 -1.31 -4.26
C GLU A 61 -0.99 0.01 -3.75
N GLU A 62 -0.24 0.71 -4.61
CA GLU A 62 0.20 2.08 -4.37
C GLU A 62 -0.31 2.99 -5.48
N TRP A 63 -1.06 4.02 -5.08
CA TRP A 63 -1.64 5.01 -5.97
C TRP A 63 -0.95 6.36 -5.74
N THR A 64 -0.50 6.99 -6.81
CA THR A 64 0.22 8.26 -6.80
C THR A 64 -0.65 9.37 -7.36
N TYR A 65 -0.69 10.49 -6.64
CA TYR A 65 -1.41 11.70 -6.98
C TYR A 65 -0.43 12.85 -7.20
N ASP A 66 -0.58 13.54 -8.32
CA ASP A 66 0.07 14.81 -8.56
C ASP A 66 -0.76 15.93 -7.92
N ARG A 67 -0.11 16.78 -7.12
CA ARG A 67 -0.72 17.93 -6.44
C ARG A 67 -0.33 19.27 -7.07
N GLY A 68 0.26 19.23 -8.26
CA GLY A 68 0.73 20.38 -9.03
C GLY A 68 2.18 20.77 -8.73
N PRO A 69 2.73 21.69 -9.54
CA PRO A 69 4.14 22.10 -9.46
C PRO A 69 4.55 22.59 -8.07
N GLY A 70 5.76 22.22 -7.64
CA GLY A 70 6.30 22.62 -6.34
C GLY A 70 5.68 21.91 -5.14
N ASN A 71 4.72 21.00 -5.33
CA ASN A 71 4.18 20.15 -4.28
C ASN A 71 4.84 18.76 -4.29
N PHE A 72 4.78 18.09 -3.15
CA PHE A 72 5.14 16.67 -3.08
C PHE A 72 4.07 15.84 -3.77
N LEU A 73 4.46 14.75 -4.42
CA LEU A 73 3.52 13.72 -4.82
C LEU A 73 2.79 13.17 -3.59
N GLY A 74 1.51 12.87 -3.73
CA GLY A 74 0.74 12.18 -2.72
C GLY A 74 0.75 10.68 -3.00
N ILE A 75 1.21 9.87 -2.06
CA ILE A 75 1.25 8.41 -2.23
C ILE A 75 0.29 7.77 -1.23
N VAL A 76 -0.64 6.98 -1.74
CA VAL A 76 -1.64 6.24 -0.96
C VAL A 76 -1.40 4.76 -1.14
N ARG A 77 -1.25 4.02 -0.04
CA ARG A 77 -1.19 2.57 -0.05
C ARG A 77 -2.55 1.98 0.31
N LEU A 78 -3.03 1.07 -0.53
CA LEU A 78 -4.28 0.37 -0.34
C LEU A 78 -4.00 -1.09 0.01
N TYR A 79 -4.73 -1.58 1.00
CA TYR A 79 -4.71 -2.99 1.39
C TYR A 79 -6.11 -3.43 1.79
N ASN A 80 -6.55 -4.59 1.28
CA ASN A 80 -7.87 -5.17 1.56
C ASN A 80 -9.04 -4.16 1.43
N GLY A 81 -9.02 -3.34 0.37
CA GLY A 81 -10.11 -2.40 0.09
C GLY A 81 -10.18 -1.16 0.98
N ALA A 82 -9.09 -0.84 1.70
CA ALA A 82 -8.98 0.37 2.49
C ALA A 82 -7.59 1.02 2.38
N ILE A 83 -7.51 2.31 2.68
CA ILE A 83 -6.24 3.03 2.82
C ILE A 83 -5.51 2.49 4.04
N GLU A 84 -4.35 1.90 3.81
CA GLU A 84 -3.44 1.44 4.86
C GLU A 84 -2.59 2.61 5.36
N SER A 85 -2.01 3.38 4.43
CA SER A 85 -1.15 4.51 4.74
C SER A 85 -1.19 5.60 3.66
N VAL A 86 -0.82 6.81 4.07
CA VAL A 86 -0.69 7.98 3.20
C VAL A 86 0.64 8.65 3.52
N ARG A 87 1.46 8.90 2.49
CA ARG A 87 2.79 9.49 2.63
C ARG A 87 3.08 10.46 1.49
N ASP A 88 4.05 11.34 1.71
CA ASP A 88 4.57 12.21 0.66
C ASP A 88 5.63 11.46 -0.17
N GLY A 89 5.62 11.71 -1.48
CA GLY A 89 6.59 11.21 -2.43
C GLY A 89 7.64 12.24 -2.81
N ALA A 90 8.22 12.11 -4.01
CA ALA A 90 9.14 13.10 -4.56
C ALA A 90 8.44 14.45 -4.79
N ARG A 91 9.21 15.54 -4.74
CA ARG A 91 8.73 16.87 -5.10
C ARG A 91 8.86 17.07 -6.61
N LEU A 92 7.78 17.46 -7.27
CA LEU A 92 7.82 17.82 -8.69
C LEU A 92 8.45 19.21 -8.83
N ARG A 93 9.45 19.31 -9.70
CA ARG A 93 10.14 20.57 -10.05
C ARG A 93 9.48 21.23 -11.23
#